data_AF-A0AAW0HXC8-F1
#
_entry.id   AF-A0AAW0HXC8-F1
#
_cell.length_a   1.000
_cell.length_b   1.000
_cell.length_c   1.000
_cell.angle_alpha   90.00
_cell.angle_beta   90.00
_cell.angle_gamma   90.00
#
_symmetry.space_group_name_H-M   'P 1'
#
loop_
_entity.id
_entity.type
_entity.pdbx_description
1 polymer ?
#
loop_
_entity_poly.entity_id
_entity_poly.type
_entity_poly.pdbx_seq_one_letter_code
_entity_poly.pdbx_strand_id
1 'polypeptide(L)'
;MQPSGHRLRDIEHHPLLTDNDNYDSASSSSSEADMADRVWFIRDGCGMVCAVMTWLLVVYADFVVTFVMLLPSKDFWYSVVNGVIFNCLAVLALSSHLRTMLTDPGAVPKGNATKEYMESLQLKPGEVIYKCPKCCCIKPERAHHCSICKRCIRKMDHHCPWVNNCVGEKNQRFFVLFTMYIALSSVHALILCGLQFISCVRGQWTECSDFSPPITVILLVFLCLEGLLFFTFTAVMFGTQIHSICNDETSLLPCPHLGSYATEVNPGGLRASPQCSEQTVGPESLQRDSVASDRLCTHLHMCLVMQALAVSPSSVESVVVNPS
;
A
#
# COMPACT_ATOMS: atom_id res chain seq x y z
N MET A 1 -44.47 45.50 0.17
CA MET A 1 -44.97 45.31 1.55
C MET A 1 -44.84 43.84 1.93
N GLN A 2 -44.67 43.54 3.21
CA GLN A 2 -44.85 42.22 3.85
C GLN A 2 -46.35 41.90 4.07
N PRO A 3 -46.77 40.76 4.67
CA PRO A 3 -46.05 39.52 5.03
C PRO A 3 -46.67 38.31 4.24
N SER A 4 -47.15 37.15 4.70
CA SER A 4 -47.24 36.42 6.00
C SER A 4 -47.68 34.95 5.82
N GLY A 5 -47.14 34.03 6.63
CA GLY A 5 -47.82 32.77 7.04
C GLY A 5 -47.30 31.44 6.43
N HIS A 6 -47.41 30.28 7.12
CA HIS A 6 -47.87 30.08 8.51
C HIS A 6 -47.58 28.66 9.08
N ARG A 7 -46.91 28.58 10.26
CA ARG A 7 -46.93 27.46 11.26
C ARG A 7 -46.42 26.05 10.79
N LEU A 8 -46.15 25.05 11.63
CA LEU A 8 -46.29 24.85 13.09
C LEU A 8 -45.24 23.84 13.64
N ARG A 9 -44.68 24.08 14.85
CA ARG A 9 -44.21 23.08 15.86
C ARG A 9 -43.09 22.06 15.50
N ASP A 10 -42.41 21.38 16.45
CA ASP A 10 -42.58 21.27 17.92
C ASP A 10 -41.32 21.65 18.74
N ILE A 11 -41.36 21.50 20.07
CA ILE A 11 -40.39 21.94 21.10
C ILE A 11 -39.95 20.73 21.97
N GLU A 12 -39.05 20.95 22.93
CA GLU A 12 -38.58 20.04 24.02
C GLU A 12 -37.36 19.16 23.66
N HIS A 13 -36.32 19.02 24.50
CA HIS A 13 -36.02 19.66 25.80
C HIS A 13 -34.50 19.87 25.97
N HIS A 14 -34.11 20.85 26.81
CA HIS A 14 -32.72 21.12 27.19
C HIS A 14 -32.66 21.34 28.71
N PRO A 15 -31.80 20.62 29.45
CA PRO A 15 -31.28 21.08 30.74
C PRO A 15 -29.98 21.85 30.55
N LEU A 16 -29.67 22.80 31.43
CA LEU A 16 -28.41 23.54 31.45
C LEU A 16 -27.81 23.54 32.87
N LEU A 17 -26.49 23.40 32.91
CA LEU A 17 -25.54 23.85 33.95
C LEU A 17 -25.76 23.39 35.40
N THR A 18 -24.75 22.67 35.90
CA THR A 18 -24.13 22.96 37.21
C THR A 18 -22.61 22.89 37.05
N ASP A 19 -21.93 24.03 37.13
CA ASP A 19 -20.48 24.03 37.36
C ASP A 19 -20.21 23.72 38.85
N ASN A 20 -19.23 22.84 39.14
CA ASN A 20 -18.12 23.20 40.02
C ASN A 20 -16.97 22.18 39.96
N ASP A 21 -15.78 22.65 40.34
CA ASP A 21 -14.49 21.97 40.24
C ASP A 21 -14.41 20.60 40.94
N ASN A 22 -13.62 19.69 40.35
CA ASN A 22 -12.63 18.94 41.14
C ASN A 22 -11.35 18.67 40.33
N TYR A 23 -10.21 18.70 41.00
CA TYR A 23 -8.88 18.49 40.43
C TYR A 23 -8.51 17.00 40.29
N ASP A 24 -7.44 16.74 39.53
CA ASP A 24 -6.57 15.55 39.54
C ASP A 24 -7.18 14.14 39.38
N SER A 25 -7.08 13.58 38.17
CA SER A 25 -6.86 12.13 37.90
C SER A 25 -6.54 11.85 36.42
N ALA A 26 -5.43 12.39 35.89
CA ALA A 26 -5.04 12.24 34.49
C ALA A 26 -3.67 11.53 34.31
N SER A 27 -3.63 10.20 34.43
CA SER A 27 -2.40 9.40 34.17
C SER A 27 -2.60 7.88 34.05
N SER A 28 -3.50 7.39 33.18
CA SER A 28 -3.52 5.95 32.82
C SER A 28 -4.25 5.58 31.51
N SER A 29 -5.36 6.24 31.16
CA SER A 29 -6.24 5.81 30.06
C SER A 29 -5.84 6.30 28.65
N SER A 30 -4.87 7.20 28.53
CA SER A 30 -4.53 7.85 27.25
C SER A 30 -3.59 7.06 26.34
N SER A 31 -2.90 6.04 26.85
CA SER A 31 -1.90 5.26 26.08
C SER A 31 -2.52 4.19 25.19
N GLU A 32 -3.52 3.44 25.67
CA GLU A 32 -4.13 2.34 24.91
C GLU A 32 -5.02 2.87 23.76
N ALA A 33 -5.73 3.98 23.98
CA ALA A 33 -6.51 4.66 22.94
C ALA A 33 -5.61 5.20 21.81
N ASP A 34 -4.49 5.83 22.16
CA ASP A 34 -3.52 6.38 21.19
C ASP A 34 -2.70 5.31 20.46
N MET A 35 -2.76 4.03 20.88
CA MET A 35 -2.29 2.89 20.07
C MET A 35 -3.35 2.40 19.08
N ALA A 36 -4.62 2.38 19.46
CA ALA A 36 -5.71 1.90 18.60
C ALA A 36 -5.90 2.77 17.34
N ASP A 37 -5.70 4.08 17.44
CA ASP A 37 -5.88 5.05 16.35
C ASP A 37 -4.78 5.03 15.27
N ARG A 38 -3.76 4.16 15.40
CA ARG A 38 -2.56 4.14 14.52
C ARG A 38 -2.58 3.11 13.39
N VAL A 39 -3.61 2.26 13.31
CA VAL A 39 -3.72 1.24 12.23
C VAL A 39 -4.54 1.79 11.07
N TRP A 40 -3.91 1.97 9.91
CA TRP A 40 -4.62 2.40 8.70
C TRP A 40 -5.30 1.21 8.02
N PHE A 41 -6.63 1.21 7.94
CA PHE A 41 -7.38 0.14 7.27
C PHE A 41 -8.55 0.68 6.44
N ILE A 42 -8.64 0.27 5.18
CA ILE A 42 -9.73 0.65 4.27
C ILE A 42 -10.82 -0.42 4.33
N ARG A 43 -12.06 0.00 4.57
CA ARG A 43 -13.24 -0.89 4.51
C ARG A 43 -13.78 -1.00 3.08
N ASP A 44 -12.98 -1.54 2.17
CA ASP A 44 -13.45 -1.98 0.84
C ASP A 44 -13.73 -3.49 0.85
N GLY A 45 -14.95 -3.88 0.48
CA GLY A 45 -15.34 -5.29 0.39
C GLY A 45 -14.58 -6.05 -0.70
N CYS A 46 -14.23 -5.38 -1.81
CA CYS A 46 -13.45 -5.99 -2.89
C CYS A 46 -12.01 -6.22 -2.43
N GLY A 47 -11.35 -5.17 -1.95
CA GLY A 47 -9.99 -5.23 -1.41
C GLY A 47 -9.80 -6.24 -0.29
N MET A 48 -10.74 -6.33 0.67
CA MET A 48 -10.66 -7.34 1.73
C MET A 48 -10.70 -8.78 1.18
N VAL A 49 -11.57 -9.07 0.20
CA VAL A 49 -11.65 -10.40 -0.43
C VAL A 49 -10.36 -10.71 -1.22
N CYS A 50 -9.84 -9.75 -1.99
CA CYS A 50 -8.58 -9.91 -2.69
C CYS A 50 -7.38 -10.12 -1.74
N ALA A 51 -7.32 -9.39 -0.62
CA ALA A 51 -6.29 -9.57 0.41
C ALA A 51 -6.34 -10.96 1.07
N VAL A 52 -7.53 -11.46 1.41
CA VAL A 52 -7.71 -12.81 1.96
C VAL A 52 -7.33 -13.89 0.93
N MET A 53 -7.69 -13.71 -0.34
CA MET A 53 -7.27 -14.63 -1.40
C MET A 53 -5.74 -14.66 -1.56
N THR A 54 -5.04 -13.52 -1.47
CA THR A 54 -3.57 -13.50 -1.49
C THR A 54 -2.96 -14.38 -0.39
N TRP A 55 -3.51 -14.34 0.82
CA TRP A 55 -3.01 -15.16 1.94
C TRP A 55 -3.31 -16.65 1.73
N LEU A 56 -4.51 -17.00 1.28
CA LEU A 56 -4.88 -18.40 1.01
C LEU A 56 -4.03 -19.01 -0.12
N LEU A 57 -3.67 -18.23 -1.14
CA LEU A 57 -2.84 -18.65 -2.26
C LEU A 57 -1.38 -18.90 -1.82
N VAL A 58 -0.77 -17.98 -1.06
CA VAL A 58 0.57 -18.20 -0.49
C VAL A 58 0.62 -19.42 0.44
N VAL A 59 -0.41 -19.65 1.25
CA VAL A 59 -0.51 -20.84 2.12
C VAL A 59 -0.72 -22.13 1.32
N TYR A 60 -1.49 -22.09 0.22
CA TYR A 60 -1.63 -23.22 -0.70
C TYR A 60 -0.29 -23.55 -1.38
N ALA A 61 0.46 -22.53 -1.84
CA ALA A 61 1.75 -22.72 -2.47
C ALA A 61 2.78 -23.33 -1.50
N ASP A 62 2.86 -22.86 -0.25
CA ASP A 62 3.69 -23.48 0.79
C ASP A 62 3.24 -24.91 1.11
N PHE A 63 1.93 -25.18 1.20
CA PHE A 63 1.44 -26.54 1.40
C PHE A 63 1.93 -27.51 0.30
N VAL A 64 1.82 -27.13 -0.98
CA VAL A 64 2.26 -27.99 -2.09
C VAL A 64 3.79 -28.14 -2.11
N VAL A 65 4.54 -27.04 -1.99
CA VAL A 65 6.01 -27.10 -1.97
C VAL A 65 6.51 -27.93 -0.77
N THR A 66 6.05 -27.65 0.44
CA THR A 66 6.53 -28.30 1.66
C THR A 66 6.08 -29.76 1.75
N PHE A 67 4.77 -30.06 1.62
CA PHE A 67 4.25 -31.41 1.90
C PHE A 67 4.17 -32.33 0.68
N VAL A 68 3.99 -31.80 -0.54
CA VAL A 68 3.82 -32.63 -1.75
C VAL A 68 5.15 -32.85 -2.49
N MET A 69 6.12 -31.95 -2.32
CA MET A 69 7.37 -31.95 -3.10
C MET A 69 8.63 -32.14 -2.25
N LEU A 70 8.76 -31.44 -1.11
CA LEU A 70 9.98 -31.49 -0.29
C LEU A 70 9.93 -32.54 0.82
N LEU A 71 8.79 -32.82 1.44
CA LEU A 71 8.66 -33.90 2.44
C LEU A 71 8.95 -35.30 1.86
N PRO A 72 8.48 -35.68 0.65
CA PRO A 72 8.76 -36.99 0.05
C PRO A 72 10.16 -37.11 -0.60
N SER A 73 10.94 -36.02 -0.63
CA SER A 73 12.27 -36.00 -1.24
C SER A 73 13.26 -36.84 -0.42
N LYS A 74 13.99 -37.72 -1.11
CA LYS A 74 14.97 -38.65 -0.50
C LYS A 74 16.21 -37.92 0.05
N ASP A 75 16.52 -36.74 -0.48
CA ASP A 75 17.68 -35.92 -0.10
C ASP A 75 17.32 -34.91 1.02
N PHE A 76 17.50 -35.31 2.27
CA PHE A 76 17.19 -34.48 3.46
C PHE A 76 17.70 -33.03 3.37
N TRP A 77 18.95 -32.84 2.93
CA TRP A 77 19.53 -31.50 2.79
C TRP A 77 18.87 -30.66 1.69
N TYR A 78 18.43 -31.29 0.59
CA TYR A 78 17.68 -30.61 -0.47
C TYR A 78 16.31 -30.17 0.06
N SER A 79 15.62 -31.05 0.79
CA SER A 79 14.32 -30.75 1.42
C SER A 79 14.43 -29.59 2.42
N VAL A 80 15.41 -29.64 3.34
CA VAL A 80 15.60 -28.62 4.37
C VAL A 80 16.00 -27.27 3.77
N VAL A 81 16.98 -27.23 2.85
CA VAL A 81 17.45 -25.97 2.27
C VAL A 81 16.37 -25.29 1.44
N ASN A 82 15.68 -26.03 0.56
CA ASN A 82 14.58 -25.44 -0.23
C ASN A 82 13.38 -25.07 0.64
N GLY A 83 13.04 -25.88 1.66
CA GLY A 83 11.92 -25.62 2.55
C GLY A 83 12.13 -24.34 3.35
N VAL A 84 13.32 -24.16 3.94
CA VAL A 84 13.71 -22.93 4.65
C VAL A 84 13.71 -21.72 3.71
N ILE A 85 14.26 -21.83 2.50
CA ILE A 85 14.25 -20.73 1.51
C ILE A 85 12.81 -20.32 1.16
N PHE A 86 11.94 -21.28 0.85
CA PHE A 86 10.56 -21.00 0.46
C PHE A 86 9.75 -20.41 1.63
N ASN A 87 9.88 -20.98 2.83
CA ASN A 87 9.19 -20.48 4.03
C ASN A 87 9.66 -19.06 4.41
N CYS A 88 10.96 -18.77 4.32
CA CYS A 88 11.48 -17.43 4.54
C CYS A 88 10.94 -16.43 3.51
N LEU A 89 10.89 -16.79 2.22
CA LEU A 89 10.30 -15.95 1.18
C LEU A 89 8.79 -15.72 1.40
N ALA A 90 8.04 -16.75 1.80
CA ALA A 90 6.61 -16.65 2.11
C ALA A 90 6.35 -15.72 3.33
N VAL A 91 7.11 -15.85 4.42
CA VAL A 91 7.01 -14.97 5.59
C VAL A 91 7.38 -13.53 5.25
N LEU A 92 8.41 -13.32 4.42
CA LEU A 92 8.79 -11.98 3.94
C LEU A 92 7.72 -11.38 3.01
N ALA A 93 7.08 -12.18 2.16
CA ALA A 93 5.96 -11.75 1.32
C ALA A 93 4.72 -11.38 2.16
N LEU A 94 4.29 -12.23 3.09
CA LEU A 94 3.10 -11.97 3.92
C LEU A 94 3.31 -10.79 4.88
N SER A 95 4.50 -10.63 5.46
CA SER A 95 4.80 -9.49 6.33
C SER A 95 4.92 -8.17 5.56
N SER A 96 5.46 -8.16 4.34
CA SER A 96 5.48 -6.97 3.47
C SER A 96 4.08 -6.63 2.89
N HIS A 97 3.26 -7.64 2.58
CA HIS A 97 1.84 -7.48 2.27
C HIS A 97 1.07 -6.82 3.41
N LEU A 98 1.17 -7.38 4.62
CA LEU A 98 0.51 -6.85 5.83
C LEU A 98 0.91 -5.39 6.11
N ARG A 99 2.19 -5.06 5.99
CA ARG A 99 2.67 -3.68 6.13
C ARG A 99 2.18 -2.75 5.02
N THR A 100 2.02 -3.24 3.79
CA THR A 100 1.45 -2.45 2.69
C THR A 100 -0.03 -2.14 2.95
N MET A 101 -0.79 -3.12 3.44
CA MET A 101 -2.20 -2.98 3.79
C MET A 101 -2.41 -2.02 4.99
N LEU A 102 -1.64 -2.19 6.07
CA LEU A 102 -1.87 -1.51 7.35
C LEU A 102 -1.15 -0.17 7.54
N THR A 103 -0.32 0.25 6.60
CA THR A 103 0.38 1.56 6.64
C THR A 103 -0.44 2.63 5.92
N ASP A 104 -0.58 3.82 6.53
CA ASP A 104 -1.05 5.03 5.84
C ASP A 104 -0.19 5.29 4.60
N PRO A 105 -0.73 5.29 3.37
CA PRO A 105 0.04 5.49 2.15
C PRO A 105 0.53 6.94 1.96
N GLY A 106 0.08 7.89 2.78
CA GLY A 106 0.42 9.31 2.67
C GLY A 106 -0.83 10.20 2.57
N ALA A 107 -1.86 9.91 3.35
CA ALA A 107 -3.15 10.56 3.26
C ALA A 107 -3.13 12.01 3.75
N VAL A 108 -3.47 12.94 2.86
CA VAL A 108 -3.62 14.37 3.17
C VAL A 108 -4.78 14.55 4.18
N PRO A 109 -4.63 15.41 5.20
CA PRO A 109 -5.73 15.81 6.09
C PRO A 109 -6.92 16.40 5.31
N LYS A 110 -8.15 16.09 5.74
CA LYS A 110 -9.35 16.76 5.21
C LYS A 110 -9.48 18.15 5.84
N GLY A 111 -10.17 19.06 5.15
CA GLY A 111 -10.53 20.38 5.70
C GLY A 111 -9.38 21.39 5.85
N ASN A 112 -8.13 21.05 5.50
CA ASN A 112 -6.99 21.96 5.66
C ASN A 112 -6.97 23.14 4.68
N ALA A 113 -7.99 23.33 3.84
CA ALA A 113 -8.13 24.50 2.97
C ALA A 113 -8.79 25.71 3.66
N THR A 114 -8.43 25.99 4.92
CA THR A 114 -8.89 27.21 5.61
C THR A 114 -8.14 28.45 5.09
N LYS A 115 -8.71 29.64 5.31
CA LYS A 115 -8.05 30.89 4.88
C LYS A 115 -6.74 31.12 5.60
N GLU A 116 -6.71 30.92 6.92
CA GLU A 116 -5.51 31.14 7.74
C GLU A 116 -4.38 30.22 7.29
N TYR A 117 -4.68 28.95 6.97
CA TYR A 117 -3.67 28.03 6.47
C TYR A 117 -3.16 28.42 5.07
N MET A 118 -4.05 28.85 4.17
CA MET A 118 -3.67 29.35 2.85
C MET A 118 -2.80 30.62 2.92
N GLU A 119 -3.08 31.53 3.84
CA GLU A 119 -2.31 32.76 4.07
C GLU A 119 -0.98 32.46 4.79
N SER A 120 -0.94 31.46 5.67
CA SER A 120 0.28 31.01 6.37
C SER A 120 1.35 30.37 5.46
N LEU A 121 0.98 29.91 4.26
CA LEU A 121 1.88 29.21 3.34
C LEU A 121 2.90 30.13 2.63
N GLN A 122 2.85 31.46 2.85
CA GLN A 122 3.79 32.46 2.32
C GLN A 122 4.03 32.38 0.79
N LEU A 123 3.00 31.96 0.05
CA LEU A 123 3.06 31.70 -1.38
C LEU A 123 3.30 32.98 -2.18
N LYS A 124 4.02 32.87 -3.29
CA LYS A 124 4.37 34.03 -4.12
C LYS A 124 3.16 34.47 -4.96
N PRO A 125 3.02 35.78 -5.27
CA PRO A 125 2.04 36.22 -6.25
C PRO A 125 2.24 35.50 -7.59
N GLY A 126 1.15 35.00 -8.19
CA GLY A 126 1.17 34.16 -9.39
C GLY A 126 1.35 32.66 -9.14
N GLU A 127 1.55 32.22 -7.88
CA GLU A 127 1.67 30.79 -7.56
C GLU A 127 0.29 30.09 -7.59
N VAL A 128 0.24 28.86 -8.14
CA VAL A 128 -1.02 28.16 -8.42
C VAL A 128 -1.25 27.03 -7.42
N ILE A 129 -2.26 27.20 -6.56
CA ILE A 129 -2.65 26.21 -5.55
C ILE A 129 -3.71 25.28 -6.13
N TYR A 130 -3.49 23.97 -6.02
CA TYR A 130 -4.52 22.98 -6.35
C TYR A 130 -5.37 22.62 -5.12
N LYS A 131 -6.68 22.46 -5.30
CA LYS A 131 -7.63 22.05 -4.25
C LYS A 131 -8.43 20.82 -4.67
N CYS A 132 -8.75 19.95 -3.70
CA CYS A 132 -9.67 18.84 -3.89
C CYS A 132 -11.06 19.17 -3.31
N PRO A 133 -12.13 19.21 -4.13
CA PRO A 133 -13.48 19.54 -3.65
C PRO A 133 -14.05 18.46 -2.72
N LYS A 134 -13.71 17.18 -2.95
CA LYS A 134 -14.22 16.01 -2.20
C LYS A 134 -13.57 15.84 -0.81
N CYS A 135 -12.47 16.52 -0.54
CA CYS A 135 -11.74 16.47 0.73
C CYS A 135 -11.69 17.83 1.45
N CYS A 136 -12.16 18.91 0.80
CA CYS A 136 -11.97 20.29 1.22
C CYS A 136 -10.51 20.58 1.65
N CYS A 137 -9.55 20.05 0.88
CA CYS A 137 -8.13 20.09 1.22
C CYS A 137 -7.31 20.77 0.12
N ILE A 138 -6.23 21.43 0.52
CA ILE A 138 -5.14 21.78 -0.38
C ILE A 138 -4.52 20.47 -0.86
N LYS A 139 -4.25 20.38 -2.16
CA LYS A 139 -3.68 19.20 -2.82
C LYS A 139 -2.18 19.44 -2.96
N PRO A 140 -1.31 18.73 -2.20
CA PRO A 140 0.14 18.80 -2.42
C PRO A 140 0.50 18.37 -3.85
N GLU A 141 1.69 18.75 -4.29
CA GLU A 141 2.23 18.29 -5.57
C GLU A 141 2.19 16.75 -5.66
N ARG A 142 1.86 16.23 -6.84
CA ARG A 142 1.73 14.78 -7.13
C ARG A 142 0.77 13.99 -6.22
N ALA A 143 -0.07 14.65 -5.40
CA ALA A 143 -1.14 13.96 -4.70
C ALA A 143 -2.32 13.66 -5.65
N HIS A 144 -3.10 12.59 -5.44
CA HIS A 144 -4.35 12.35 -6.18
C HIS A 144 -5.47 11.89 -5.24
N HIS A 145 -6.73 12.10 -5.65
CA HIS A 145 -7.91 11.72 -4.86
C HIS A 145 -8.36 10.29 -5.19
N CYS A 146 -8.20 9.35 -4.26
CA CYS A 146 -8.75 8.01 -4.41
C CYS A 146 -10.25 8.01 -4.10
N SER A 147 -11.06 7.63 -5.10
CA SER A 147 -12.51 7.49 -4.98
C SER A 147 -12.96 6.32 -4.09
N ILE A 148 -12.08 5.34 -3.85
CA ILE A 148 -12.33 4.19 -2.96
C ILE A 148 -11.98 4.59 -1.52
N CYS A 149 -10.72 4.97 -1.24
CA CYS A 149 -10.26 5.37 0.10
C CYS A 149 -10.85 6.70 0.62
N LYS A 150 -11.60 7.46 -0.21
CA LYS A 150 -12.21 8.78 0.12
C LYS A 150 -11.23 9.81 0.70
N ARG A 151 -9.97 9.76 0.26
CA ARG A 151 -8.85 10.63 0.70
C ARG A 151 -7.99 11.03 -0.50
N CYS A 152 -7.30 12.16 -0.37
CA CYS A 152 -6.16 12.49 -1.22
C CYS A 152 -4.91 11.81 -0.66
N ILE A 153 -4.14 11.12 -1.50
CA ILE A 153 -2.91 10.42 -1.13
C ILE A 153 -1.72 11.11 -1.82
N ARG A 154 -0.63 11.36 -1.09
CA ARG A 154 0.63 11.97 -1.59
C ARG A 154 1.42 10.99 -2.45
N LYS A 155 1.98 11.47 -3.57
CA LYS A 155 2.61 10.65 -4.63
C LYS A 155 1.79 9.38 -4.88
N MET A 156 0.50 9.57 -5.14
CA MET A 156 -0.41 8.45 -5.36
C MET A 156 -0.04 7.77 -6.67
N ASP A 157 0.31 6.50 -6.57
CA ASP A 157 0.59 5.64 -7.71
C ASP A 157 -0.73 5.01 -8.19
N HIS A 158 -1.27 4.04 -7.44
CA HIS A 158 -2.56 3.43 -7.74
C HIS A 158 -3.36 3.03 -6.48
N HIS A 159 -4.58 2.53 -6.68
CA HIS A 159 -5.33 1.79 -5.66
C HIS A 159 -5.29 0.30 -6.01
N CYS A 160 -4.92 -0.54 -5.06
CA CYS A 160 -4.66 -1.95 -5.31
C CYS A 160 -5.55 -2.83 -4.40
N PRO A 161 -6.57 -3.50 -4.97
CA PRO A 161 -7.44 -4.39 -4.21
C PRO A 161 -6.66 -5.52 -3.51
N TRP A 162 -5.62 -6.08 -4.14
CA TRP A 162 -4.81 -7.16 -3.58
C TRP A 162 -4.13 -6.84 -2.25
N VAL A 163 -3.91 -5.55 -1.93
CA VAL A 163 -3.38 -5.10 -0.63
C VAL A 163 -4.41 -4.26 0.16
N ASN A 164 -5.67 -4.23 -0.27
CA ASN A 164 -6.77 -3.46 0.33
C ASN A 164 -6.42 -1.98 0.65
N ASN A 165 -5.57 -1.34 -0.18
CA ASN A 165 -5.04 0.00 0.12
C ASN A 165 -4.63 0.75 -1.17
N CYS A 166 -4.38 2.06 -1.04
CA CYS A 166 -3.59 2.78 -2.03
C CYS A 166 -2.10 2.46 -1.87
N VAL A 167 -1.37 2.54 -2.99
CA VAL A 167 0.09 2.61 -3.01
C VAL A 167 0.47 4.09 -3.16
N GLY A 168 1.35 4.57 -2.27
CA GLY A 168 1.79 5.96 -2.23
C GLY A 168 3.04 6.16 -1.38
N GLU A 169 3.45 7.42 -1.22
CA GLU A 169 4.77 7.84 -0.69
C GLU A 169 5.25 7.08 0.56
N LYS A 170 4.35 6.74 1.51
CA LYS A 170 4.73 6.11 2.78
C LYS A 170 4.80 4.57 2.75
N ASN A 171 4.05 3.91 1.85
CA ASN A 171 3.95 2.43 1.81
C ASN A 171 4.48 1.79 0.53
N GLN A 172 4.83 2.55 -0.52
CA GLN A 172 5.37 2.06 -1.79
C GLN A 172 6.55 1.10 -1.62
N ARG A 173 7.46 1.37 -0.67
CA ARG A 173 8.59 0.48 -0.35
C ARG A 173 8.17 -0.93 0.12
N PHE A 174 7.05 -1.05 0.80
CA PHE A 174 6.53 -2.35 1.25
C PHE A 174 5.85 -3.10 0.10
N PHE A 175 5.17 -2.37 -0.79
CA PHE A 175 4.59 -2.93 -2.02
C PHE A 175 5.67 -3.49 -2.97
N VAL A 176 6.79 -2.77 -3.14
CA VAL A 176 7.94 -3.22 -3.96
C VAL A 176 8.60 -4.47 -3.37
N LEU A 177 8.77 -4.53 -2.04
CA LEU A 177 9.27 -5.74 -1.38
C LEU A 177 8.28 -6.91 -1.54
N PHE A 178 6.99 -6.68 -1.38
CA PHE A 178 5.95 -7.70 -1.57
C PHE A 178 5.95 -8.28 -2.98
N THR A 179 5.95 -7.45 -4.04
CA THR A 179 5.99 -7.95 -5.42
C THR A 179 7.30 -8.68 -5.73
N MET A 180 8.44 -8.22 -5.18
CA MET A 180 9.72 -8.92 -5.30
C MET A 180 9.70 -10.30 -4.62
N TYR A 181 9.24 -10.41 -3.37
CA TYR A 181 9.22 -11.70 -2.67
C TYR A 181 8.22 -12.69 -3.29
N ILE A 182 7.07 -12.23 -3.79
CA ILE A 182 6.14 -13.09 -4.56
C ILE A 182 6.77 -13.54 -5.88
N ALA A 183 7.47 -12.66 -6.62
CA ALA A 183 8.15 -13.03 -7.86
C ALA A 183 9.23 -14.10 -7.61
N LEU A 184 10.05 -13.92 -6.55
CA LEU A 184 11.08 -14.89 -6.15
C LEU A 184 10.48 -16.23 -5.70
N SER A 185 9.41 -16.20 -4.90
CA SER A 185 8.68 -17.40 -4.49
C SER A 185 8.11 -18.15 -5.70
N SER A 186 7.52 -17.42 -6.63
CA SER A 186 6.93 -17.99 -7.86
C SER A 186 8.00 -18.65 -8.74
N VAL A 187 9.16 -18.01 -8.93
CA VAL A 187 10.29 -18.60 -9.67
C VAL A 187 10.83 -19.84 -8.97
N HIS A 188 10.97 -19.81 -7.64
CA HIS A 188 11.46 -20.97 -6.87
C HIS A 188 10.48 -22.14 -6.94
N ALA A 189 9.17 -21.91 -6.74
CA ALA A 189 8.12 -22.91 -6.91
C ALA A 189 8.09 -23.49 -8.33
N LEU A 190 8.23 -22.67 -9.38
CA LEU A 190 8.27 -23.15 -10.77
C LEU A 190 9.50 -24.00 -11.08
N ILE A 191 10.67 -23.63 -10.55
CA ILE A 191 11.91 -24.44 -10.67
C ILE A 191 11.71 -25.80 -9.98
N LEU A 192 11.18 -25.80 -8.75
CA LEU A 192 10.90 -27.05 -8.02
C LEU A 192 9.82 -27.90 -8.72
N CYS A 193 8.75 -27.27 -9.25
CA CYS A 193 7.68 -27.92 -10.03
C CYS A 193 8.27 -28.64 -11.25
N GLY A 194 9.17 -27.96 -11.99
CA GLY A 194 9.87 -28.54 -13.13
C GLY A 194 10.85 -29.65 -12.77
N LEU A 195 11.65 -29.50 -11.71
CA LEU A 195 12.58 -30.52 -11.23
C LEU A 195 11.84 -31.79 -10.78
N GLN A 196 10.75 -31.64 -10.01
CA GLN A 196 9.91 -32.75 -9.56
C GLN A 196 9.29 -33.48 -10.75
N PHE A 197 8.75 -32.74 -11.74
CA PHE A 197 8.20 -33.33 -12.96
C PHE A 197 9.25 -34.14 -13.74
N ILE A 198 10.47 -33.59 -13.92
CA ILE A 198 11.58 -34.29 -14.59
C ILE A 198 12.00 -35.56 -13.83
N SER A 199 11.96 -35.53 -12.49
CA SER A 199 12.24 -36.69 -11.64
C SER A 199 11.17 -37.77 -11.82
N CYS A 200 9.88 -37.42 -11.71
CA CYS A 200 8.78 -38.38 -11.79
C CYS A 200 8.60 -38.99 -13.19
N VAL A 201 8.88 -38.24 -14.26
CA VAL A 201 8.90 -38.77 -15.65
C VAL A 201 10.06 -39.75 -15.88
N ARG A 202 11.16 -39.66 -15.10
CA ARG A 202 12.31 -40.56 -15.20
C ARG A 202 12.25 -41.76 -14.24
N GLY A 203 11.57 -41.61 -13.10
CA GLY A 203 11.41 -42.63 -12.08
C GLY A 203 10.06 -43.35 -12.13
N GLN A 204 9.60 -43.82 -10.97
CA GLN A 204 8.24 -44.34 -10.79
C GLN A 204 7.40 -43.29 -10.05
N TRP A 205 6.27 -42.89 -10.64
CA TRP A 205 5.35 -41.89 -10.06
C TRP A 205 4.83 -42.23 -8.65
N THR A 206 4.84 -43.51 -8.28
CA THR A 206 4.47 -44.01 -6.96
C THR A 206 5.49 -43.71 -5.85
N GLU A 207 6.72 -43.30 -6.20
CA GLU A 207 7.74 -42.87 -5.23
C GLU A 207 7.85 -41.34 -5.10
N CYS A 208 7.04 -40.57 -5.84
CA CYS A 208 7.17 -39.11 -5.91
C CYS A 208 6.44 -38.33 -4.82
N SER A 209 5.46 -38.94 -4.14
CA SER A 209 4.61 -38.27 -3.15
C SER A 209 3.82 -39.28 -2.33
N ASP A 210 3.57 -38.97 -1.05
CA ASP A 210 2.65 -39.75 -0.20
C ASP A 210 1.19 -39.67 -0.67
N PHE A 211 0.85 -38.64 -1.47
CA PHE A 211 -0.43 -38.49 -2.13
C PHE A 211 -0.54 -39.37 -3.38
N SER A 212 -1.75 -39.81 -3.72
CA SER A 212 -1.98 -40.60 -4.94
C SER A 212 -1.61 -39.81 -6.20
N PRO A 213 -0.97 -40.42 -7.23
CA PRO A 213 -0.50 -39.72 -8.42
C PRO A 213 -1.47 -38.73 -9.09
N PRO A 214 -2.79 -39.00 -9.28
CA PRO A 214 -3.69 -38.02 -9.87
C PRO A 214 -3.88 -36.76 -9.02
N ILE A 215 -3.89 -36.89 -7.68
CA ILE A 215 -3.98 -35.73 -6.76
C ILE A 215 -2.69 -34.90 -6.87
N THR A 216 -1.53 -35.54 -6.84
CA THR A 216 -0.22 -34.89 -6.98
C THR A 216 -0.11 -34.12 -8.28
N VAL A 217 -0.53 -34.70 -9.41
CA VAL A 217 -0.54 -34.02 -10.71
C VAL A 217 -1.49 -32.81 -10.70
N ILE A 218 -2.68 -32.91 -10.10
CA ILE A 218 -3.63 -31.78 -10.01
C ILE A 218 -3.04 -30.63 -9.18
N LEU A 219 -2.44 -30.93 -8.01
CA LEU A 219 -1.83 -29.92 -7.13
C LEU A 219 -0.65 -29.23 -7.81
N LEU A 220 0.23 -29.99 -8.48
CA LEU A 220 1.35 -29.45 -9.25
C LEU A 220 0.89 -28.60 -10.43
N VAL A 221 -0.16 -28.99 -11.15
CA VAL A 221 -0.73 -28.18 -12.25
C VAL A 221 -1.26 -26.85 -11.73
N PHE A 222 -2.01 -26.84 -10.62
CA PHE A 222 -2.50 -25.59 -10.03
C PHE A 222 -1.34 -24.71 -9.50
N LEU A 223 -0.33 -25.28 -8.83
CA LEU A 223 0.85 -24.54 -8.37
C LEU A 223 1.63 -23.93 -9.56
N CYS A 224 1.86 -24.69 -10.62
CA CYS A 224 2.57 -24.18 -11.80
C CYS A 224 1.73 -23.12 -12.57
N LEU A 225 0.40 -23.22 -12.61
CA LEU A 225 -0.48 -22.17 -13.17
C LEU A 225 -0.44 -20.88 -12.33
N GLU A 226 -0.55 -21.02 -11.00
CA GLU A 226 -0.46 -19.93 -10.03
C GLU A 226 0.88 -19.21 -10.14
N GLY A 227 1.99 -19.95 -10.10
CA GLY A 227 3.34 -19.41 -10.19
C GLY A 227 3.58 -18.66 -11.49
N LEU A 228 3.08 -19.13 -12.64
CA LEU A 228 3.19 -18.43 -13.92
C LEU A 228 2.39 -17.12 -13.95
N LEU A 229 1.17 -17.13 -13.39
CA LEU A 229 0.31 -15.95 -13.33
C LEU A 229 0.91 -14.89 -12.39
N PHE A 230 1.27 -15.28 -11.17
CA PHE A 230 1.83 -14.34 -10.20
C PHE A 230 3.22 -13.86 -10.60
N PHE A 231 4.13 -14.72 -11.06
CA PHE A 231 5.43 -14.28 -11.58
C PHE A 231 5.27 -13.21 -12.66
N THR A 232 4.42 -13.47 -13.67
CA THR A 232 4.20 -12.52 -14.77
C THR A 232 3.65 -11.18 -14.27
N PHE A 233 2.61 -11.22 -13.41
CA PHE A 233 2.00 -10.01 -12.86
C PHE A 233 2.99 -9.24 -11.98
N THR A 234 3.65 -9.90 -11.03
CA THR A 234 4.55 -9.23 -10.08
C THR A 234 5.86 -8.79 -10.71
N ALA A 235 6.38 -9.47 -11.74
CA ALA A 235 7.54 -9.00 -12.49
C ALA A 235 7.25 -7.71 -13.26
N VAL A 236 6.07 -7.61 -13.90
CA VAL A 236 5.63 -6.37 -14.56
C VAL A 236 5.43 -5.25 -13.53
N MET A 237 4.73 -5.51 -12.42
CA MET A 237 4.51 -4.52 -11.35
C MET A 237 5.84 -4.08 -10.69
N PHE A 238 6.75 -5.00 -10.39
CA PHE A 238 8.07 -4.66 -9.86
C PHE A 238 8.87 -3.81 -10.86
N GLY A 239 8.90 -4.21 -12.14
CA GLY A 239 9.56 -3.46 -13.22
C GLY A 239 9.00 -2.03 -13.38
N THR A 240 7.67 -1.86 -13.34
CA THR A 240 7.07 -0.52 -13.39
C THR A 240 7.36 0.30 -12.14
N GLN A 241 7.35 -0.27 -10.93
CA GLN A 241 7.72 0.48 -9.73
C GLN A 241 9.18 0.93 -9.75
N ILE A 242 10.11 0.06 -10.15
CA ILE A 242 11.53 0.41 -10.26
C ILE A 242 11.74 1.50 -11.33
N HIS A 243 11.10 1.36 -12.51
CA HIS A 243 11.15 2.38 -13.55
C HIS A 243 10.60 3.74 -13.07
N SER A 244 9.47 3.75 -12.36
CA SER A 244 8.91 4.97 -11.76
C SER A 244 9.83 5.57 -10.70
N ILE A 245 10.45 4.77 -9.82
CA ILE A 245 11.43 5.24 -8.82
C ILE A 245 12.67 5.85 -9.50
N CYS A 246 13.17 5.26 -10.58
CA CYS A 246 14.32 5.78 -11.32
C CYS A 246 14.03 7.08 -12.09
N ASN A 247 12.77 7.31 -12.48
CA ASN A 247 12.36 8.49 -13.26
C ASN A 247 11.64 9.58 -12.42
N ASP A 248 11.23 9.27 -11.19
CA ASP A 248 10.62 10.24 -10.28
C ASP A 248 11.61 11.34 -9.86
N GLU A 249 12.89 11.01 -9.78
CA GLU A 249 13.99 11.94 -9.53
C GLU A 249 14.32 12.84 -10.75
N THR A 250 13.81 12.52 -11.95
CA THR A 250 14.10 13.26 -13.19
C THR A 250 12.92 14.07 -13.73
N SER A 251 11.73 13.95 -13.12
CA SER A 251 10.47 14.49 -13.66
C SER A 251 9.80 15.55 -12.76
N LEU A 252 10.48 16.69 -12.58
CA LEU A 252 9.96 17.91 -11.92
C LEU A 252 8.90 18.67 -12.77
N LEU A 253 7.98 17.95 -13.41
CA LEU A 253 6.92 18.52 -14.25
C LEU A 253 5.53 18.13 -13.74
N PRO A 254 4.79 19.05 -13.08
CA PRO A 254 3.43 18.80 -12.64
C PRO A 254 2.48 18.59 -13.84
N CYS A 255 2.05 17.35 -14.06
CA CYS A 255 1.10 17.03 -15.13
C CYS A 255 -0.35 17.28 -14.65
N PRO A 256 -1.10 18.26 -15.22
CA PRO A 256 -2.41 18.65 -14.72
C PRO A 256 -3.51 17.71 -15.24
N HIS A 257 -3.92 16.75 -14.42
CA HIS A 257 -4.99 15.80 -14.75
C HIS A 257 -6.20 15.82 -13.79
N LEU A 258 -7.31 15.29 -14.30
CA LEU A 258 -8.70 15.53 -13.92
C LEU A 258 -9.00 15.59 -12.40
N GLY A 259 -9.88 16.51 -12.03
CA GLY A 259 -10.48 16.60 -10.68
C GLY A 259 -9.75 17.50 -9.68
N SER A 260 -8.91 18.42 -10.16
CA SER A 260 -8.17 19.40 -9.35
C SER A 260 -8.56 20.82 -9.77
N TYR A 261 -8.97 21.68 -8.83
CA TYR A 261 -9.21 23.10 -9.12
C TYR A 261 -7.93 23.90 -8.84
N ALA A 262 -7.45 24.64 -9.84
CA ALA A 262 -6.36 25.60 -9.71
C ALA A 262 -6.90 26.94 -9.18
N THR A 263 -6.19 27.57 -8.24
CA THR A 263 -6.43 28.96 -7.81
C THR A 263 -5.11 29.71 -7.72
N GLU A 264 -4.97 30.78 -8.49
CA GLU A 264 -3.78 31.64 -8.55
C GLU A 264 -3.74 32.66 -7.40
N VAL A 265 -2.58 32.82 -6.76
CA VAL A 265 -2.37 33.77 -5.66
C VAL A 265 -2.27 35.20 -6.22
N ASN A 266 -3.37 35.94 -6.13
CA ASN A 266 -3.44 37.33 -6.58
C ASN A 266 -2.79 38.32 -5.58
N PRO A 267 -2.18 39.43 -6.04
CA PRO A 267 -1.53 40.42 -5.15
C PRO A 267 -2.45 41.11 -4.14
N GLY A 268 -3.77 41.05 -4.32
CA GLY A 268 -4.77 41.67 -3.44
C GLY A 268 -5.32 40.79 -2.32
N GLY A 269 -4.72 39.62 -2.06
CA GLY A 269 -5.18 38.66 -1.05
C GLY A 269 -6.31 37.73 -1.51
N LEU A 270 -6.54 36.64 -0.77
CA LEU A 270 -7.44 35.56 -1.18
C LEU A 270 -8.92 35.88 -0.94
N ARG A 271 -9.55 36.57 -1.90
CA ARG A 271 -11.01 36.72 -1.99
C ARG A 271 -11.69 35.37 -2.32
N ALA A 272 -11.85 34.52 -1.30
CA ALA A 272 -12.61 33.27 -1.42
C ALA A 272 -14.12 33.54 -1.56
N SER A 273 -14.78 32.84 -2.50
CA SER A 273 -16.23 32.70 -2.53
C SER A 273 -16.71 31.74 -1.42
N PRO A 274 -17.91 31.89 -0.83
CA PRO A 274 -18.33 31.10 0.35
C PRO A 274 -18.71 29.64 0.08
N GLN A 275 -18.81 29.20 -1.17
CA GLN A 275 -19.34 27.88 -1.54
C GLN A 275 -18.39 27.13 -2.49
N CYS A 276 -18.32 25.81 -2.35
CA CYS A 276 -17.36 24.94 -3.05
C CYS A 276 -17.91 24.45 -4.41
N SER A 277 -18.57 25.34 -5.15
CA SER A 277 -19.29 25.06 -6.39
C SER A 277 -19.13 26.19 -7.40
N GLU A 278 -19.12 25.83 -8.69
CA GLU A 278 -19.13 26.71 -9.86
C GLU A 278 -17.91 27.64 -10.07
N GLN A 279 -16.99 27.19 -10.93
CA GLN A 279 -16.36 28.04 -11.96
C GLN A 279 -15.79 27.17 -13.10
N THR A 280 -15.73 27.74 -14.31
CA THR A 280 -15.64 27.01 -15.58
C THR A 280 -14.23 26.93 -16.19
N VAL A 281 -14.04 26.01 -17.13
CA VAL A 281 -12.74 25.61 -17.71
C VAL A 281 -12.43 26.36 -19.01
N GLY A 282 -11.14 26.68 -19.23
CA GLY A 282 -10.56 26.98 -20.53
C GLY A 282 -9.20 26.27 -20.69
N PRO A 283 -8.89 25.63 -21.83
CA PRO A 283 -7.62 24.92 -22.04
C PRO A 283 -6.65 25.70 -22.95
N GLU A 284 -5.35 25.61 -22.66
CA GLU A 284 -4.30 25.84 -23.67
C GLU A 284 -3.11 24.90 -23.44
N SER A 285 -2.31 24.68 -24.48
CA SER A 285 -1.38 23.55 -24.59
C SER A 285 0.05 23.98 -24.94
N LEU A 286 1.06 23.28 -24.42
CA LEU A 286 2.36 23.20 -25.09
C LEU A 286 3.12 21.90 -24.76
N GLN A 287 4.13 21.57 -25.57
CA GLN A 287 4.75 20.25 -25.67
C GLN A 287 6.21 20.36 -26.12
N ARG A 288 7.15 19.68 -25.42
CA ARG A 288 8.33 18.95 -25.97
C ARG A 288 9.32 18.43 -24.90
N ASP A 289 9.83 17.21 -25.13
CA ASP A 289 11.25 16.77 -25.32
C ASP A 289 12.38 17.33 -24.40
N SER A 290 13.44 16.59 -24.02
CA SER A 290 13.82 15.17 -24.25
C SER A 290 15.02 14.70 -23.37
N VAL A 291 15.11 13.37 -23.16
CA VAL A 291 16.31 12.50 -23.04
C VAL A 291 17.56 13.00 -22.25
N ALA A 292 17.86 12.33 -21.11
CA ALA A 292 19.14 11.60 -20.85
C ALA A 292 19.31 11.17 -19.37
N SER A 293 19.28 9.86 -19.04
CA SER A 293 19.79 9.35 -17.74
C SER A 293 20.00 7.82 -17.75
N ASP A 294 21.17 7.37 -18.21
CA ASP A 294 21.43 5.94 -18.49
C ASP A 294 22.58 5.33 -17.66
N ARG A 295 23.05 6.04 -16.61
CA ARG A 295 24.25 5.68 -15.83
C ARG A 295 24.11 5.74 -14.30
N LEU A 296 22.97 6.19 -13.77
CA LEU A 296 22.77 6.34 -12.32
C LEU A 296 22.03 5.15 -11.68
N CYS A 297 21.26 4.39 -12.48
CA CYS A 297 20.37 3.31 -12.02
C CYS A 297 21.11 2.17 -11.29
N THR A 298 22.30 1.79 -11.75
CA THR A 298 23.06 0.62 -11.23
C THR A 298 23.46 0.72 -9.77
N HIS A 299 23.71 1.92 -9.23
CA HIS A 299 24.09 2.08 -7.82
C HIS A 299 22.90 1.94 -6.85
N LEU A 300 21.70 2.38 -7.25
CA LEU A 300 20.49 2.25 -6.44
C LEU A 300 20.08 0.78 -6.29
N HIS A 301 20.34 -0.01 -7.33
CA HIS A 301 20.00 -1.43 -7.40
C HIS A 301 20.70 -2.26 -6.29
N MET A 302 21.98 -1.99 -5.99
CA MET A 302 22.65 -2.63 -4.85
C MET A 302 22.11 -2.17 -3.49
N CYS A 303 21.78 -0.88 -3.31
CA CYS A 303 21.27 -0.37 -2.04
C CYS A 303 19.93 -1.00 -1.65
N LEU A 304 19.01 -1.20 -2.61
CA LEU A 304 17.73 -1.86 -2.36
C LEU A 304 17.89 -3.35 -2.03
N VAL A 305 18.77 -4.07 -2.75
CA VAL A 305 19.07 -5.48 -2.46
C VAL A 305 19.73 -5.63 -1.08
N MET A 306 20.69 -4.77 -0.72
CA MET A 306 21.32 -4.78 0.61
C MET A 306 20.32 -4.47 1.73
N GLN A 307 19.36 -3.56 1.52
CA GLN A 307 18.31 -3.27 2.50
C GLN A 307 17.29 -4.42 2.62
N ALA A 308 16.99 -5.14 1.54
CA ALA A 308 16.13 -6.33 1.57
C ALA A 308 16.78 -7.53 2.30
N LEU A 309 18.12 -7.59 2.34
CA LEU A 309 18.89 -8.58 3.10
C LEU A 309 19.13 -8.20 4.57
N ALA A 310 18.83 -6.95 4.97
CA ALA A 310 19.05 -6.46 6.33
C ALA A 310 17.97 -6.87 7.35
N VAL A 311 17.00 -7.72 6.97
CA VAL A 311 15.96 -8.24 7.87
C VAL A 311 16.50 -9.45 8.65
N SER A 312 17.22 -9.17 9.73
CA SER A 312 17.71 -10.15 10.72
C SER A 312 17.37 -9.65 12.15
N PRO A 313 17.01 -10.52 13.11
CA PRO A 313 16.18 -10.11 14.24
C PRO A 313 16.96 -9.50 15.42
N SER A 314 17.05 -8.16 15.46
CA SER A 314 17.56 -7.39 16.62
C SER A 314 16.44 -6.99 17.61
N SER A 315 15.64 -7.95 18.07
CA SER A 315 14.60 -7.72 19.11
C SER A 315 14.25 -9.01 19.88
N VAL A 316 15.29 -9.65 20.43
CA VAL A 316 15.15 -10.55 21.59
C VAL A 316 16.00 -9.93 22.70
N GLU A 317 15.38 -9.08 23.53
CA GLU A 317 16.08 -8.47 24.66
C GLU A 317 16.32 -9.50 25.77
N SER A 318 17.50 -9.42 26.38
CA SER A 318 17.95 -10.31 27.42
C SER A 318 17.25 -10.02 28.75
N VAL A 319 16.35 -10.91 29.18
CA VAL A 319 15.87 -10.95 30.56
C VAL A 319 16.99 -11.45 31.47
N VAL A 320 17.82 -10.52 31.96
CA VAL A 320 18.86 -10.81 32.96
C VAL A 320 18.19 -11.02 34.31
N VAL A 321 18.02 -12.28 34.71
CA VAL A 321 17.59 -12.64 36.07
C VAL A 321 18.74 -12.37 37.03
N ASN A 322 18.61 -11.29 37.80
CA ASN A 322 19.59 -10.92 38.83
C ASN A 322 19.24 -11.67 40.14
N PRO A 323 20.13 -12.50 40.71
CA PRO A 323 19.85 -13.21 41.95
C PRO A 323 19.83 -12.25 43.15
N SER A 324 19.05 -12.61 44.17
CA SER A 324 19.02 -11.99 45.51
C SER A 324 19.50 -12.99 46.56
#